data_AF-A0A7G4RIT1-F1
#
_entry.id   AF-A0A7G4RIT1-F1
#
_cell.length_a   1.000
_cell.length_b   1.000
_cell.length_c   1.000
_cell.angle_alpha   90.00
_cell.angle_beta   90.00
_cell.angle_gamma   90.00
#
_symmetry.space_group_name_H-M   'P 1'
#
loop_
_entity.id
_entity.type
_entity.pdbx_description
1 polymer ?
#
loop_
_entity_poly.entity_id
_entity_poly.type
_entity_poly.pdbx_seq_one_letter_code
_entity_poly.pdbx_strand_id
1 'polypeptide(L)'
;MLSKIERFKEWRGSKSEAEQDILESALIMIHYIDSVSSLDDIATNAQVKYYEFDQYKQRSWGTAVFAKLFIDEAIAHLPKTAEKERALLTQSSEVVAALYENWKKNTMGNIFTLIGNIEKLLALNSVPFEDKNQYKKFLLSAAMLFQIIKLGIAEIESDWKAQILLAFIDLKQIKPKIDLFLQNIEERMAQLTQTAPLQVQNIATDPLKPVKELFAKRYLKIIGVPVTNGKTQRITVPYSFMRIAAATSQPRTPARSILESLSALETDMERVHLGIFSLIDLRTKKLELEKTIEVVRGLLLAAEENDLKITGRKYFLDFIEEKEQSIQVLLEHSEEIRKQNLVEKIKQLKNMGESPDLSSEVIQGVSWMATPITVVFRTATPQKLQNIIESSFPATLDSLCKTEFKEMAKVCLLDLETKLKKKEKQIAIINNRFFNQDEELKSLIASETLERLAVLQQANKEMSEAVQACSKLLATVKANSLFLYDLQQKSQTLGEFIKLHDGFFVKLSNFLAQYFTCFKTKTARMIDDAAHLKIKVDGLAKEYRGVVTKGIGQIDHIPSLDERIKTHIKNQFKAEEFEISQEKQNYMRPNKRTVRLLMQSLSKLFATKPQPCRKEKNKNEQGKEELVLIAPSKVS
;
A
#
# COMPACT_ATOMS: atom_id res chain seq x y z
N MET A 1 -9.10 -3.54 -44.43
CA MET A 1 -9.23 -2.59 -43.31
C MET A 1 -9.32 -1.20 -43.91
N LEU A 2 -10.27 -0.36 -43.49
CA LEU A 2 -10.46 0.95 -44.10
C LEU A 2 -9.36 1.92 -43.67
N SER A 3 -8.83 2.68 -44.62
CA SER A 3 -7.93 3.81 -44.41
C SER A 3 -8.61 4.95 -43.65
N LYS A 4 -7.83 5.90 -43.14
CA LYS A 4 -8.35 7.08 -42.43
C LYS A 4 -9.28 7.93 -43.30
N ILE A 5 -8.93 8.07 -44.57
CA ILE A 5 -9.72 8.80 -45.57
C ILE A 5 -11.04 8.05 -45.87
N GLU A 6 -10.99 6.73 -46.03
CA GLU A 6 -12.19 5.91 -46.27
C GLU A 6 -13.15 5.95 -45.08
N ARG A 7 -12.65 5.85 -43.84
CA ARG A 7 -13.48 5.97 -42.62
C ARG A 7 -14.15 7.34 -42.51
N PHE A 8 -13.43 8.41 -42.87
CA PHE A 8 -14.01 9.75 -42.89
C PHE A 8 -15.11 9.88 -43.94
N LYS A 9 -14.89 9.36 -45.15
CA LYS A 9 -15.92 9.34 -46.21
C LYS A 9 -17.13 8.50 -45.82
N GLU A 10 -16.93 7.35 -45.18
CA GLU A 10 -18.03 6.51 -44.67
C GLU A 10 -18.86 7.24 -43.61
N TRP A 11 -18.21 7.95 -42.69
CA TRP A 11 -18.91 8.70 -41.64
C TRP A 11 -19.61 9.97 -42.16
N ARG A 12 -18.94 10.76 -43.00
CA ARG A 12 -19.45 12.07 -43.46
C ARG A 12 -20.35 11.98 -44.68
N GLY A 13 -20.26 10.90 -45.46
CA GLY A 13 -21.01 10.73 -46.70
C GLY A 13 -20.81 11.92 -47.65
N SER A 14 -21.90 12.52 -48.12
CA SER A 14 -21.87 13.65 -49.06
C SER A 14 -21.22 14.93 -48.50
N LYS A 15 -21.03 15.05 -47.19
CA LYS A 15 -20.36 16.21 -46.57
C LYS A 15 -18.84 16.14 -46.63
N SER A 16 -18.25 14.96 -46.97
CA SER A 16 -16.80 14.77 -46.89
C SER A 16 -16.00 15.71 -47.79
N GLU A 17 -16.51 16.01 -49.00
CA GLU A 17 -15.82 16.88 -49.96
C GLU A 17 -15.75 18.33 -49.47
N ALA A 18 -16.81 18.83 -48.83
CA ALA A 18 -16.87 20.18 -48.28
C ALA A 18 -16.02 20.34 -47.00
N GLU A 19 -15.65 19.23 -46.35
CA GLU A 19 -14.91 19.20 -45.09
C GLU A 19 -13.44 18.75 -45.29
N GLN A 20 -12.90 18.85 -46.51
CA GLN A 20 -11.56 18.36 -46.84
C GLN A 20 -10.47 19.03 -45.99
N ASP A 21 -10.53 20.34 -45.78
CA ASP A 21 -9.55 21.06 -44.94
C ASP A 21 -9.54 20.57 -43.48
N ILE A 22 -10.69 20.11 -42.97
CA ILE A 22 -10.83 19.52 -41.64
C ILE A 22 -10.15 18.15 -41.59
N LEU A 23 -10.34 17.35 -42.64
CA LEU A 23 -9.68 16.05 -42.79
C LEU A 23 -8.16 16.23 -42.89
N GLU A 24 -7.66 17.20 -43.67
CA GLU A 24 -6.22 17.46 -43.78
C GLU A 24 -5.61 17.84 -42.42
N SER A 25 -6.27 18.70 -41.64
CA SER A 25 -5.86 18.99 -40.26
C SER A 25 -5.79 17.74 -39.38
N ALA A 26 -6.74 16.81 -39.50
CA ALA A 26 -6.71 15.54 -38.77
C ALA A 26 -5.60 14.59 -39.25
N LEU A 27 -5.31 14.57 -40.56
CA LEU A 27 -4.24 13.76 -41.14
C LEU A 27 -2.86 14.22 -40.67
N ILE A 28 -2.62 15.53 -40.54
CA ILE A 28 -1.37 16.04 -39.95
C ILE A 28 -1.16 15.49 -38.53
N MET A 29 -2.21 15.47 -37.71
CA MET A 29 -2.15 14.90 -36.35
C MET A 29 -1.80 13.41 -36.40
N ILE A 30 -2.45 12.65 -37.29
CA ILE A 30 -2.19 11.21 -37.47
C ILE A 30 -0.75 10.95 -37.92
N HIS A 31 -0.25 11.71 -38.90
CA HIS A 31 1.12 11.59 -39.39
C HIS A 31 2.14 11.89 -38.30
N TYR A 32 1.88 12.88 -37.46
CA TYR A 32 2.74 13.15 -36.30
C TYR A 32 2.75 11.96 -35.33
N ILE A 33 1.58 11.41 -34.99
CA ILE A 33 1.50 10.24 -34.10
C ILE A 33 2.24 9.03 -34.68
N ASP A 34 2.16 8.82 -36.00
CA ASP A 34 2.88 7.74 -36.68
C ASP A 34 4.40 7.94 -36.67
N SER A 35 4.87 9.18 -36.50
CA SER A 35 6.30 9.52 -36.46
C SER A 35 6.94 9.42 -35.07
N VAL A 36 6.14 9.44 -34.00
CA VAL A 36 6.64 9.45 -32.61
C VAL A 36 6.70 8.06 -32.00
N SER A 37 7.64 7.87 -31.08
CA SER A 37 7.90 6.56 -30.48
C SER A 37 7.64 6.52 -28.97
N SER A 38 7.53 7.68 -28.32
CA SER A 38 7.40 7.82 -26.87
C SER A 38 6.41 8.93 -26.47
N LEU A 39 5.95 8.88 -25.21
CA LEU A 39 5.12 9.96 -24.63
C LEU A 39 5.94 11.24 -24.38
N ASP A 40 7.24 11.10 -24.09
CA ASP A 40 8.15 12.24 -23.93
C ASP A 40 8.27 13.07 -25.21
N ASP A 41 8.26 12.42 -26.38
CA ASP A 41 8.26 13.10 -27.67
C ASP A 41 7.01 13.98 -27.83
N ILE A 42 5.85 13.48 -27.40
CA ILE A 42 4.56 14.19 -27.44
C ILE A 42 4.57 15.35 -26.44
N ALA A 43 4.94 15.12 -25.19
CA ALA A 43 4.96 16.14 -24.15
C ALA A 43 5.90 17.30 -24.50
N THR A 44 7.10 16.99 -25.02
CA THR A 44 8.11 17.99 -25.38
C THR A 44 7.69 18.86 -26.56
N ASN A 45 7.02 18.28 -27.56
CA ASN A 45 6.69 18.97 -28.80
C ASN A 45 5.23 19.45 -28.88
N ALA A 46 4.41 19.17 -27.85
CA ALA A 46 2.97 19.41 -27.87
C ALA A 46 2.62 20.86 -28.21
N GLN A 47 3.32 21.85 -27.63
CA GLN A 47 3.09 23.26 -27.89
C GLN A 47 3.37 23.64 -29.35
N VAL A 48 4.49 23.17 -29.90
CA VAL A 48 4.89 23.46 -31.29
C VAL A 48 3.89 22.84 -32.24
N LYS A 49 3.56 21.56 -32.02
CA LYS A 49 2.59 20.82 -32.84
C LYS A 49 1.19 21.37 -32.75
N TYR A 50 0.77 21.89 -31.60
CA TYR A 50 -0.52 22.55 -31.44
C TYR A 50 -0.72 23.73 -32.39
N TYR A 51 0.34 24.49 -32.68
CA TYR A 51 0.28 25.57 -33.68
C TYR A 51 0.38 25.03 -35.11
N GLU A 52 1.23 24.03 -35.37
CA GLU A 52 1.33 23.40 -36.71
C GLU A 52 0.01 22.73 -37.14
N PHE A 53 -0.74 22.14 -36.21
CA PHE A 53 -2.03 21.51 -36.49
C PHE A 53 -3.12 22.49 -36.93
N ASP A 54 -2.88 23.79 -36.76
CA ASP A 54 -3.78 24.85 -37.21
C ASP A 54 -3.38 25.43 -38.58
N GLN A 55 -2.53 24.73 -39.36
CA GLN A 55 -2.14 25.13 -40.71
C GLN A 55 -3.34 25.47 -41.62
N TYR A 56 -4.42 24.69 -41.52
CA TYR A 56 -5.66 24.92 -42.28
C TYR A 56 -6.70 25.76 -41.53
N LYS A 57 -6.37 26.31 -40.36
CA LYS A 57 -7.30 27.04 -39.45
C LYS A 57 -8.51 26.23 -38.99
N GLN A 58 -8.39 24.90 -39.03
CA GLN A 58 -9.45 23.96 -38.67
C GLN A 58 -9.05 23.07 -37.49
N ARG A 59 -8.05 23.44 -36.67
CA ARG A 59 -7.52 22.58 -35.59
C ARG A 59 -8.61 22.00 -34.69
N SER A 60 -9.58 22.80 -34.26
CA SER A 60 -10.64 22.35 -33.35
C SER A 60 -11.51 21.25 -33.97
N TRP A 61 -11.92 21.43 -35.23
CA TRP A 61 -12.70 20.44 -35.95
C TRP A 61 -11.86 19.22 -36.36
N GLY A 62 -10.61 19.46 -36.78
CA GLY A 62 -9.63 18.42 -37.09
C GLY A 62 -9.32 17.55 -35.87
N THR A 63 -9.32 18.10 -34.65
CA THR A 63 -9.12 17.35 -33.41
C THR A 63 -10.28 16.38 -33.15
N ALA A 64 -11.52 16.80 -33.40
CA ALA A 64 -12.69 15.94 -33.27
C ALA A 64 -12.68 14.81 -34.32
N VAL A 65 -12.29 15.12 -35.56
CA VAL A 65 -12.12 14.11 -36.63
C VAL A 65 -10.98 13.14 -36.28
N PHE A 66 -9.84 13.65 -35.81
CA PHE A 66 -8.73 12.84 -35.32
C PHE A 66 -9.19 11.86 -34.23
N ALA A 67 -9.91 12.37 -33.22
CA ALA A 67 -10.48 11.57 -32.15
C ALA A 67 -11.39 10.46 -32.66
N LYS A 68 -12.34 10.80 -33.54
CA LYS A 68 -13.26 9.83 -34.14
C LYS A 68 -12.50 8.73 -34.89
N LEU A 69 -11.54 9.12 -35.73
CA LEU A 69 -10.82 8.20 -36.60
C LEU A 69 -9.91 7.23 -35.85
N PHE A 70 -9.27 7.64 -34.75
CA PHE A 70 -8.45 6.69 -33.96
C PHE A 70 -9.32 5.80 -33.08
N ILE A 71 -10.46 6.29 -32.57
CA ILE A 71 -11.42 5.47 -31.80
C ILE A 71 -12.04 4.39 -32.70
N ASP A 72 -12.52 4.77 -33.89
CA ASP A 72 -13.06 3.80 -34.85
C ASP A 72 -12.00 2.78 -35.27
N GLU A 73 -10.75 3.22 -35.41
CA GLU A 73 -9.64 2.33 -35.72
C GLU A 73 -9.41 1.34 -34.59
N ALA A 74 -9.44 1.79 -33.34
CA ALA A 74 -9.34 0.93 -32.18
C ALA A 74 -10.49 -0.10 -32.13
N ILE A 75 -11.74 0.32 -32.37
CA ILE A 75 -12.90 -0.59 -32.39
C ILE A 75 -12.72 -1.72 -33.40
N ALA A 76 -12.19 -1.41 -34.59
CA ALA A 76 -11.94 -2.39 -35.63
C ALA A 76 -10.84 -3.40 -35.28
N HIS A 77 -9.89 -3.01 -34.42
CA HIS A 77 -8.77 -3.85 -33.97
C HIS A 77 -9.06 -4.64 -32.67
N LEU A 78 -10.14 -4.33 -31.95
CA LEU A 78 -10.50 -5.07 -30.75
C LEU A 78 -10.89 -6.52 -31.09
N PRO A 79 -10.48 -7.51 -30.29
CA PRO A 79 -10.94 -8.89 -30.45
C PRO A 79 -12.44 -9.01 -30.17
N LYS A 80 -13.05 -10.11 -30.60
CA LYS A 80 -14.49 -10.38 -30.34
C LYS A 80 -14.79 -10.56 -28.84
N THR A 81 -13.79 -10.95 -28.06
CA THR A 81 -13.87 -11.17 -26.61
C THR A 81 -13.87 -9.87 -25.79
N ALA A 82 -13.47 -8.73 -26.37
CA ALA A 82 -13.40 -7.43 -25.70
C ALA A 82 -14.73 -6.65 -25.81
N GLU A 83 -15.83 -7.27 -25.36
CA GLU A 83 -17.19 -6.70 -25.47
C GLU A 83 -17.34 -5.38 -24.70
N LYS A 84 -16.72 -5.28 -23.51
CA LYS A 84 -16.81 -4.10 -22.65
C LYS A 84 -16.05 -2.91 -23.24
N GLU A 85 -14.82 -3.14 -23.70
CA GLU A 85 -13.98 -2.14 -24.36
C GLU A 85 -14.63 -1.66 -25.65
N ARG A 86 -15.21 -2.58 -26.43
CA ARG A 86 -15.96 -2.25 -27.65
C ARG A 86 -17.17 -1.37 -27.34
N ALA A 87 -17.95 -1.69 -26.32
CA ALA A 87 -19.11 -0.88 -25.93
C ALA A 87 -18.70 0.54 -25.52
N LEU A 88 -17.65 0.68 -24.69
CA LEU A 88 -17.14 1.98 -24.23
C LEU A 88 -16.59 2.82 -25.39
N LEU A 89 -15.78 2.23 -26.28
CA LEU A 89 -15.24 2.95 -27.44
C LEU A 89 -16.34 3.31 -28.45
N THR A 90 -17.33 2.45 -28.65
CA THR A 90 -18.47 2.73 -29.54
C THR A 90 -19.25 3.95 -29.03
N GLN A 91 -19.59 3.96 -27.74
CA GLN A 91 -20.26 5.09 -27.13
C GLN A 91 -19.40 6.37 -27.18
N SER A 92 -18.09 6.28 -26.95
CA SER A 92 -17.18 7.42 -27.11
C SER A 92 -17.14 7.96 -28.54
N SER A 93 -17.14 7.08 -29.54
CA SER A 93 -17.22 7.44 -30.96
C SER A 93 -18.52 8.17 -31.30
N GLU A 94 -19.66 7.69 -30.79
CA GLU A 94 -20.97 8.32 -30.97
C GLU A 94 -21.03 9.70 -30.32
N VAL A 95 -20.47 9.85 -29.11
CA VAL A 95 -20.38 11.12 -28.40
C VAL A 95 -19.52 12.13 -29.16
N VAL A 96 -18.37 11.71 -29.69
CA VAL A 96 -17.52 12.58 -30.52
C VAL A 96 -18.26 12.99 -31.79
N ALA A 97 -18.99 12.08 -32.43
CA ALA A 97 -19.79 12.40 -33.61
C ALA A 97 -20.93 13.39 -33.30
N ALA A 98 -21.61 13.24 -32.17
CA ALA A 98 -22.65 14.16 -31.72
C ALA A 98 -22.10 15.56 -31.41
N LEU A 99 -20.92 15.63 -30.77
CA LEU A 99 -20.21 16.89 -30.53
C LEU A 99 -19.76 17.54 -31.85
N TYR A 100 -19.37 16.76 -32.85
CA TYR A 100 -18.99 17.27 -34.17
C TYR A 100 -20.20 17.83 -34.93
N GLU A 101 -21.34 17.12 -34.94
CA GLU A 101 -22.53 17.61 -35.66
C GLU A 101 -23.18 18.82 -34.99
N ASN A 102 -23.23 18.84 -33.66
CA ASN A 102 -23.81 19.98 -32.94
C ASN A 102 -23.23 20.13 -31.54
N TRP A 103 -22.07 20.80 -31.47
CA TRP A 103 -21.37 21.07 -30.21
C TRP A 103 -22.17 21.88 -29.19
N LYS A 104 -23.27 22.56 -29.57
CA LYS A 104 -24.11 23.36 -28.65
C LYS A 104 -25.18 22.52 -27.94
N LYS A 105 -25.45 21.30 -28.41
CA LYS A 105 -26.49 20.42 -27.87
C LYS A 105 -25.88 19.42 -26.89
N ASN A 106 -26.33 19.44 -25.64
CA ASN A 106 -25.89 18.52 -24.58
C ASN A 106 -24.36 18.43 -24.42
N THR A 107 -23.64 19.54 -24.64
CA THR A 107 -22.17 19.59 -24.65
C THR A 107 -21.59 19.06 -23.35
N MET A 108 -22.15 19.49 -22.22
CA MET A 108 -21.70 19.11 -20.89
C MET A 108 -21.92 17.60 -20.63
N GLY A 109 -23.12 17.08 -20.91
CA GLY A 109 -23.42 15.66 -20.77
C GLY A 109 -22.56 14.78 -21.69
N ASN A 110 -22.34 15.22 -22.92
CA ASN A 110 -21.46 14.55 -23.88
C ASN A 110 -20.00 14.54 -23.40
N ILE A 111 -19.47 15.68 -22.92
CA ILE A 111 -18.11 15.76 -22.37
C ILE A 111 -17.97 14.85 -21.14
N PHE A 112 -18.91 14.88 -20.19
CA PHE A 112 -18.85 14.00 -19.01
C PHE A 112 -19.01 12.52 -19.36
N THR A 113 -19.81 12.20 -20.37
CA THR A 113 -19.93 10.82 -20.88
C THR A 113 -18.61 10.36 -21.49
N LEU A 114 -17.96 11.20 -22.30
CA LEU A 114 -16.65 10.88 -22.88
C LEU A 114 -15.59 10.67 -21.80
N ILE A 115 -15.54 11.58 -20.82
CA ILE A 115 -14.66 11.49 -19.65
C ILE A 115 -14.92 10.19 -18.88
N GLY A 116 -16.18 9.90 -18.54
CA GLY A 116 -16.56 8.69 -17.79
C GLY A 116 -16.28 7.40 -18.56
N ASN A 117 -16.42 7.41 -19.88
CA ASN A 117 -16.06 6.26 -20.72
C ASN A 117 -14.56 6.03 -20.76
N ILE A 118 -13.77 7.09 -20.82
CA ILE A 118 -12.31 7.02 -20.76
C ILE A 118 -11.86 6.55 -19.36
N GLU A 119 -12.46 7.05 -18.28
CA GLU A 119 -12.21 6.57 -16.90
C GLU A 119 -12.48 5.06 -16.81
N LYS A 120 -13.63 4.59 -17.31
CA LYS A 120 -13.99 3.17 -17.32
C LYS A 120 -13.03 2.34 -18.17
N LEU A 121 -12.66 2.83 -19.36
CA LEU A 121 -11.73 2.14 -20.26
C LEU A 121 -10.34 2.01 -19.62
N LEU A 122 -9.87 3.06 -18.96
CA LEU A 122 -8.60 3.09 -18.24
C LEU A 122 -8.62 2.34 -16.91
N ALA A 123 -9.78 1.97 -16.37
CA ALA A 123 -9.92 1.14 -15.17
C ALA A 123 -9.91 -0.38 -15.46
N LEU A 124 -10.02 -0.79 -16.73
CA LEU A 124 -10.01 -2.20 -17.10
C LEU A 124 -8.58 -2.77 -17.04
N ASN A 125 -8.33 -3.75 -16.16
CA ASN A 125 -7.01 -4.37 -15.99
C ASN A 125 -6.53 -5.22 -17.19
N SER A 126 -7.33 -5.33 -18.26
CA SER A 126 -6.99 -5.98 -19.52
C SER A 126 -6.19 -5.06 -20.45
N VAL A 127 -5.22 -5.63 -21.18
CA VAL A 127 -4.70 -5.03 -22.41
C VAL A 127 -5.76 -5.27 -23.49
N PRO A 128 -6.44 -4.23 -24.02
CA PRO A 128 -7.62 -4.44 -24.87
C PRO A 128 -7.33 -5.06 -26.24
N PHE A 129 -6.09 -4.91 -26.71
CA PHE A 129 -5.68 -5.25 -28.08
C PHE A 129 -4.77 -6.46 -28.07
N GLU A 130 -4.91 -7.33 -29.08
CA GLU A 130 -4.02 -8.48 -29.28
C GLU A 130 -2.61 -8.04 -29.66
N ASP A 131 -2.48 -6.93 -30.39
CA ASP A 131 -1.21 -6.35 -30.80
C ASP A 131 -0.77 -5.20 -29.88
N LYS A 132 0.39 -5.36 -29.24
CA LYS A 132 1.01 -4.36 -28.37
C LYS A 132 1.30 -3.05 -29.12
N ASN A 133 1.63 -3.09 -30.41
CA ASN A 133 1.91 -1.90 -31.20
C ASN A 133 0.65 -1.09 -31.48
N GLN A 134 -0.48 -1.77 -31.73
CA GLN A 134 -1.78 -1.10 -31.87
C GLN A 134 -2.20 -0.43 -30.57
N TYR A 135 -1.99 -1.10 -29.44
CA TYR A 135 -2.30 -0.49 -28.15
C TYR A 135 -1.39 0.70 -27.84
N LYS A 136 -0.08 0.58 -28.12
CA LYS A 136 0.86 1.69 -27.99
C LYS A 136 0.43 2.89 -28.84
N LYS A 137 0.06 2.65 -30.10
CA LYS A 137 -0.43 3.70 -31.01
C LYS A 137 -1.70 4.36 -30.48
N PHE A 138 -2.64 3.58 -29.95
CA PHE A 138 -3.85 4.10 -29.30
C PHE A 138 -3.52 5.01 -28.11
N LEU A 139 -2.58 4.61 -27.24
CA LEU A 139 -2.14 5.41 -26.10
C LEU A 139 -1.45 6.72 -26.53
N LEU A 140 -0.59 6.67 -27.56
CA LEU A 140 0.04 7.86 -28.13
C LEU A 140 -1.01 8.82 -28.73
N SER A 141 -2.00 8.31 -29.47
CA SER A 141 -3.11 9.12 -29.99
C SER A 141 -3.93 9.78 -28.88
N ALA A 142 -4.25 9.02 -27.82
CA ALA A 142 -4.98 9.55 -26.67
C ALA A 142 -4.18 10.63 -25.93
N ALA A 143 -2.88 10.41 -25.73
CA ALA A 143 -2.00 11.40 -25.11
C ALA A 143 -1.98 12.72 -25.90
N MET A 144 -1.82 12.65 -27.23
CA MET A 144 -1.85 13.86 -28.06
C MET A 144 -3.21 14.56 -28.01
N LEU A 145 -4.32 13.81 -28.08
CA LEU A 145 -5.67 14.39 -27.93
C LEU A 145 -5.78 15.19 -26.63
N PHE A 146 -5.36 14.61 -25.50
CA PHE A 146 -5.43 15.29 -24.21
C PHE A 146 -4.48 16.48 -24.09
N GLN A 147 -3.30 16.42 -24.72
CA GLN A 147 -2.41 17.58 -24.80
C GLN A 147 -3.03 18.72 -25.63
N ILE A 148 -3.66 18.41 -26.77
CA ILE A 148 -4.36 19.42 -27.58
C ILE A 148 -5.48 20.07 -26.77
N ILE A 149 -6.28 19.27 -26.05
CA ILE A 149 -7.37 19.79 -25.21
C ILE A 149 -6.80 20.68 -24.09
N LYS A 150 -5.73 20.24 -23.41
CA LYS A 150 -5.07 20.99 -22.35
C LYS A 150 -4.57 22.36 -22.84
N LEU A 151 -3.93 22.40 -24.00
CA LEU A 151 -3.45 23.63 -24.64
C LEU A 151 -4.60 24.52 -25.11
N GLY A 152 -5.66 23.93 -25.66
CA GLY A 152 -6.88 24.67 -26.02
C GLY A 152 -7.56 25.32 -24.81
N ILE A 153 -7.64 24.62 -23.68
CA ILE A 153 -8.14 25.20 -22.42
C ILE A 153 -7.27 26.38 -21.99
N ALA A 154 -5.94 26.26 -22.04
CA ALA A 154 -5.03 27.34 -21.68
C ALA A 154 -5.17 28.57 -22.60
N GLU A 155 -5.37 28.36 -23.90
CA GLU A 155 -5.64 29.41 -24.87
C GLU A 155 -6.97 30.13 -24.57
N ILE A 156 -8.03 29.37 -24.26
CA ILE A 156 -9.33 29.91 -23.82
C ILE A 156 -9.19 30.70 -22.51
N GLU A 157 -8.43 30.20 -21.54
CA GLU A 157 -8.15 30.90 -20.27
C GLU A 157 -7.39 32.22 -20.50
N SER A 158 -6.61 32.34 -21.59
CA SER A 158 -5.90 33.58 -21.94
C SER A 158 -6.74 34.61 -22.68
N ASP A 159 -7.85 34.20 -23.33
CA ASP A 159 -8.75 35.10 -24.07
C ASP A 159 -10.10 35.29 -23.36
N TRP A 160 -10.28 36.48 -22.76
CA TRP A 160 -11.50 36.85 -22.06
C TRP A 160 -12.78 36.77 -22.93
N LYS A 161 -12.69 36.92 -24.26
CA LYS A 161 -13.85 36.77 -25.16
C LYS A 161 -14.24 35.30 -25.32
N ALA A 162 -13.25 34.41 -25.36
CA ALA A 162 -13.45 32.96 -25.39
C ALA A 162 -14.02 32.44 -24.06
N GLN A 163 -13.61 33.01 -22.92
CA GLN A 163 -14.17 32.67 -21.60
C GLN A 163 -15.67 32.96 -21.50
N ILE A 164 -16.15 34.06 -22.11
CA ILE A 164 -17.58 34.41 -22.12
C ILE A 164 -18.38 33.41 -22.95
N LEU A 165 -17.82 32.92 -24.06
CA LEU A 165 -18.46 31.94 -24.93
C LEU A 165 -18.55 30.53 -24.32
N LEU A 166 -17.75 30.23 -23.29
CA LEU A 166 -17.69 28.92 -22.64
C LEU A 166 -18.07 28.96 -21.16
N ALA A 167 -18.76 30.02 -20.71
CA ALA A 167 -19.18 30.21 -19.31
C ALA A 167 -20.08 29.08 -18.75
N PHE A 168 -20.63 28.22 -19.61
CA PHE A 168 -21.44 27.06 -19.25
C PHE A 168 -20.64 25.75 -19.14
N ILE A 169 -19.33 25.75 -19.40
CA ILE A 169 -18.45 24.58 -19.22
C ILE A 169 -17.48 24.88 -18.08
N ASP A 170 -17.51 24.08 -17.01
CA ASP A 170 -16.58 24.24 -15.90
C ASP A 170 -15.19 23.68 -16.25
N LEU A 171 -14.39 24.51 -16.94
CA LEU A 171 -13.02 24.18 -17.32
C LEU A 171 -12.13 23.85 -16.11
N LYS A 172 -12.46 24.35 -14.92
CA LYS A 172 -11.72 24.05 -13.67
C LYS A 172 -11.94 22.61 -13.21
N GLN A 173 -13.08 21.99 -13.54
CA GLN A 173 -13.33 20.57 -13.25
C GLN A 173 -12.72 19.64 -14.30
N ILE A 174 -12.57 20.09 -15.54
CA ILE A 174 -12.07 19.26 -16.64
C ILE A 174 -10.54 19.15 -16.61
N LYS A 175 -9.82 20.24 -16.32
CA LYS A 175 -8.35 20.29 -16.27
C LYS A 175 -7.71 19.22 -15.37
N PRO A 176 -8.11 19.04 -14.10
CA PRO A 176 -7.53 18.00 -13.24
C PRO A 176 -7.83 16.58 -13.74
N LYS A 177 -8.96 16.36 -14.41
CA LYS A 177 -9.27 15.07 -15.04
C LYS A 177 -8.37 14.78 -16.23
N ILE A 178 -8.07 15.79 -17.06
CA ILE A 178 -7.11 15.66 -18.16
C ILE A 178 -5.71 15.32 -17.64
N ASP A 179 -5.25 16.00 -16.58
CA ASP A 179 -3.95 15.70 -15.97
C ASP A 179 -3.89 14.27 -15.43
N LEU A 180 -4.97 13.81 -14.77
CA LEU A 180 -5.09 12.42 -14.30
C LEU A 180 -5.08 11.43 -15.47
N PHE A 181 -5.73 11.73 -16.60
CA PHE A 181 -5.72 10.87 -17.78
C PHE A 181 -4.34 10.75 -18.40
N LEU A 182 -3.60 11.86 -18.51
CA LEU A 182 -2.23 11.84 -19.01
C LEU A 182 -1.34 10.96 -18.11
N GLN A 183 -1.45 11.10 -16.79
CA GLN A 183 -0.72 10.25 -15.84
C GLN A 183 -1.08 8.76 -16.00
N ASN A 184 -2.36 8.42 -16.13
CA ASN A 184 -2.79 7.03 -16.32
C ASN A 184 -2.30 6.44 -17.66
N ILE A 185 -2.19 7.26 -18.71
CA ILE A 185 -1.61 6.85 -20.00
C ILE A 185 -0.11 6.57 -19.84
N GLU A 186 0.63 7.41 -19.10
CA GLU A 186 2.05 7.20 -18.78
C GLU A 186 2.26 5.90 -18.03
N GLU A 187 1.46 5.63 -17.00
CA GLU A 187 1.52 4.39 -16.21
C GLU A 187 1.29 3.15 -17.09
N ARG A 188 0.27 3.18 -17.96
CA ARG A 188 0.00 2.07 -18.90
C ARG A 188 1.09 1.90 -19.95
N MET A 189 1.67 3.00 -20.44
CA MET A 189 2.77 2.94 -21.41
C MET A 189 4.05 2.37 -20.78
N ALA A 190 4.31 2.68 -19.51
CA ALA A 190 5.40 2.09 -18.74
C ALA A 190 5.21 0.57 -18.56
N GLN A 191 3.98 0.11 -18.26
CA GLN A 191 3.65 -1.32 -18.15
C GLN A 191 3.91 -2.08 -19.47
N LEU A 192 3.61 -1.49 -20.62
CA LEU A 192 3.88 -2.10 -21.93
C LEU A 192 5.38 -2.19 -22.23
N THR A 193 6.14 -1.17 -21.85
CA THR A 193 7.59 -1.08 -22.11
C THR A 193 8.40 -2.00 -21.18
N GLN A 194 7.87 -2.34 -20.00
CA GLN A 194 8.47 -3.31 -19.08
C GLN A 194 8.43 -4.78 -19.58
N THR A 195 7.90 -5.05 -20.78
CA THR A 195 7.82 -6.41 -21.36
C THR A 195 8.73 -6.68 -22.58
N ALA A 196 10.00 -6.23 -22.59
CA ALA A 196 11.14 -6.92 -23.25
C ALA A 196 12.52 -6.30 -22.89
N PRO A 197 13.62 -7.05 -22.65
CA PRO A 197 13.77 -8.50 -22.50
C PRO A 197 14.29 -8.88 -21.09
N LEU A 198 13.48 -9.63 -20.34
CA LEU A 198 13.98 -10.59 -19.36
C LEU A 198 13.34 -11.93 -19.67
N GLN A 199 13.82 -12.58 -20.72
CA GLN A 199 13.80 -14.03 -20.76
C GLN A 199 14.78 -14.53 -19.70
N VAL A 200 14.33 -14.68 -18.45
CA VAL A 200 14.70 -15.77 -17.53
C VAL A 200 13.61 -15.85 -16.46
N GLN A 201 12.97 -17.02 -16.41
CA GLN A 201 12.15 -17.57 -15.32
C GLN A 201 10.70 -17.06 -15.16
N ASN A 202 9.81 -17.82 -15.81
CA ASN A 202 8.49 -18.15 -15.29
C ASN A 202 8.62 -18.74 -13.87
N ILE A 203 8.46 -17.90 -12.86
CA ILE A 203 7.93 -18.28 -11.54
C ILE A 203 6.92 -17.18 -11.22
N ALA A 204 5.69 -17.56 -10.90
CA ALA A 204 4.60 -16.67 -10.53
C ALA A 204 5.12 -15.51 -9.67
N THR A 205 5.19 -14.30 -10.24
CA THR A 205 5.77 -13.14 -9.58
C THR A 205 4.79 -12.70 -8.50
N ASP A 206 5.10 -13.02 -7.25
CA ASP A 206 4.45 -12.45 -6.08
C ASP A 206 4.42 -10.92 -6.26
N PRO A 207 3.23 -10.30 -6.42
CA PRO A 207 3.11 -8.86 -6.69
C PRO A 207 3.66 -8.01 -5.53
N LEU A 208 3.82 -8.61 -4.34
CA LEU A 208 4.43 -7.97 -3.17
C LEU A 208 5.96 -8.12 -3.11
N LYS A 209 6.57 -8.87 -4.04
CA LYS A 209 8.01 -9.14 -4.05
C LYS A 209 8.87 -7.88 -3.94
N PRO A 210 8.60 -6.77 -4.66
CA PRO A 210 9.41 -5.55 -4.56
C PRO A 210 9.37 -4.96 -3.15
N VAL A 211 8.17 -4.88 -2.56
CA VAL A 211 7.96 -4.33 -1.23
C VAL A 211 8.57 -5.23 -0.15
N LYS A 212 8.40 -6.55 -0.29
CA LYS A 212 9.02 -7.55 0.61
C LYS A 212 10.54 -7.50 0.56
N GLU A 213 11.14 -7.30 -0.62
CA GLU A 213 12.59 -7.16 -0.77
C GLU A 213 13.12 -5.90 -0.11
N LEU A 214 12.42 -4.77 -0.20
CA LEU A 214 12.81 -3.53 0.47
C LEU A 214 12.67 -3.62 1.99
N PHE A 215 11.60 -4.23 2.50
CA PHE A 215 11.49 -4.54 3.92
C PHE A 215 12.61 -5.48 4.38
N ALA A 216 12.93 -6.53 3.60
CA ALA A 216 14.04 -7.42 3.91
C ALA A 216 15.38 -6.65 3.96
N LYS A 217 15.65 -5.74 3.01
CA LYS A 217 16.85 -4.88 3.03
C LYS A 217 16.88 -3.98 4.27
N ARG A 218 15.75 -3.36 4.64
CA ARG A 218 15.61 -2.53 5.84
C ARG A 218 15.91 -3.33 7.11
N TYR A 219 15.33 -4.51 7.24
CA TYR A 219 15.53 -5.39 8.40
C TYR A 219 16.98 -5.89 8.49
N LEU A 220 17.58 -6.29 7.36
CA LEU A 220 19.00 -6.67 7.31
C LEU A 220 19.92 -5.53 7.75
N LYS A 221 19.63 -4.29 7.34
CA LYS A 221 20.38 -3.09 7.75
C LYS A 221 20.29 -2.85 9.26
N ILE A 222 19.12 -3.04 9.87
CA ILE A 222 18.92 -2.83 11.32
C ILE A 222 19.71 -3.85 12.15
N ILE A 223 19.77 -5.11 11.69
CA ILE A 223 20.52 -6.18 12.36
C ILE A 223 22.04 -6.01 12.15
N GLY A 224 22.47 -5.23 11.16
CA GLY A 224 23.88 -4.98 10.85
C GLY A 224 24.45 -5.94 9.80
N VAL A 225 23.61 -6.59 8.98
CA VAL A 225 24.06 -7.41 7.85
C VAL A 225 24.44 -6.49 6.69
N PRO A 226 25.67 -6.57 6.15
CA PRO A 226 26.06 -5.79 4.99
C PRO A 226 25.22 -6.19 3.77
N VAL A 227 24.46 -5.22 3.22
CA VAL A 227 23.65 -5.41 2.02
C VAL A 227 24.55 -5.23 0.80
N THR A 228 25.05 -6.32 0.22
CA THR A 228 25.78 -6.26 -1.06
C THR A 228 24.77 -6.11 -2.20
N ASN A 229 24.77 -4.94 -2.86
CA ASN A 229 24.07 -4.78 -4.12
C ASN A 229 24.66 -5.73 -5.17
N GLY A 230 23.80 -6.49 -5.86
CA GLY A 230 24.17 -7.68 -6.60
C GLY A 230 25.23 -7.47 -7.69
N LYS A 231 26.34 -8.19 -7.55
CA LYS A 231 26.90 -9.02 -8.62
C LYS A 231 27.21 -10.38 -8.01
N THR A 232 26.67 -11.43 -8.62
CA THR A 232 26.88 -12.82 -8.28
C THR A 232 28.38 -13.15 -8.37
N GLN A 233 29.10 -13.04 -7.26
CA GLN A 233 30.37 -13.74 -7.13
C GLN A 233 30.03 -15.15 -6.65
N ARG A 234 30.31 -16.10 -7.55
CA ARG A 234 30.36 -17.53 -7.29
C ARG A 234 30.99 -17.77 -5.93
N ILE A 235 30.30 -18.55 -5.11
CA ILE A 235 30.83 -19.20 -3.92
C ILE A 235 32.07 -19.98 -4.39
N THR A 236 33.22 -19.39 -4.16
CA THR A 236 34.46 -20.12 -3.96
C THR A 236 34.81 -19.81 -2.53
N VAL A 237 34.68 -20.80 -1.66
CA VAL A 237 35.26 -20.77 -0.33
C VAL A 237 36.77 -20.60 -0.52
N PRO A 238 37.40 -19.66 0.20
CA PRO A 238 38.60 -20.08 0.90
C PRO A 238 38.53 -19.69 2.37
N TYR A 239 38.78 -20.70 3.21
CA TYR A 239 39.33 -20.55 4.53
C TYR A 239 40.54 -19.61 4.49
N SER A 240 40.38 -18.35 4.93
CA SER A 240 41.49 -17.52 5.44
C SER A 240 40.99 -16.14 5.90
N PHE A 241 40.57 -16.03 7.16
CA PHE A 241 40.63 -14.78 7.91
C PHE A 241 41.39 -14.99 9.22
N MET A 242 42.67 -15.35 9.08
CA MET A 242 43.71 -15.01 10.04
C MET A 242 44.81 -14.30 9.25
N ARG A 243 44.71 -12.98 9.14
CA ARG A 243 45.86 -12.13 8.88
C ARG A 243 45.84 -10.98 9.86
N ILE A 244 46.87 -10.99 10.70
CA ILE A 244 47.31 -9.93 11.58
C ILE A 244 47.50 -8.68 10.71
N ALA A 245 46.67 -7.65 10.94
CA ALA A 245 46.88 -6.32 10.39
C ALA A 245 47.25 -5.39 11.55
N ALA A 246 48.45 -4.85 11.45
CA ALA A 246 49.07 -3.94 12.40
C ALA A 246 48.26 -2.66 12.60
N ALA A 247 48.33 -2.17 13.84
CA ALA A 247 48.10 -0.81 14.31
C ALA A 247 47.56 0.20 13.28
N THR A 248 46.24 0.39 13.29
CA THR A 248 45.63 1.69 13.02
C THR A 248 44.47 1.85 13.99
N SER A 249 44.68 2.72 14.98
CA SER A 249 43.74 3.11 16.01
C SER A 249 42.60 3.92 15.39
N GLN A 250 41.56 3.23 14.94
CA GLN A 250 40.20 3.77 14.99
C GLN A 250 39.51 3.18 16.23
N PRO A 251 38.77 3.99 17.02
CA PRO A 251 38.00 3.47 18.12
C PRO A 251 36.92 2.57 17.52
N ARG A 252 37.10 1.24 17.64
CA ARG A 252 36.04 0.28 17.36
C ARG A 252 34.88 0.63 18.27
N THR A 253 33.81 1.17 17.70
CA THR A 253 32.51 1.18 18.36
C THR A 253 32.23 -0.26 18.83
N PRO A 254 31.86 -0.47 20.11
CA PRO A 254 31.60 -1.81 20.61
C PRO A 254 30.54 -2.45 19.71
N ALA A 255 30.83 -3.64 19.19
CA ALA A 255 29.90 -4.37 18.35
C ALA A 255 28.59 -4.54 19.14
N ARG A 256 27.50 -4.00 18.58
CA ARG A 256 26.17 -4.08 19.20
C ARG A 256 25.84 -5.55 19.46
N SER A 257 25.38 -5.88 20.67
CA SER A 257 25.06 -7.27 20.99
C SER A 257 23.89 -7.76 20.14
N ILE A 258 23.88 -9.04 19.78
CA ILE A 258 22.85 -9.63 18.92
C ILE A 258 21.45 -9.51 19.53
N LEU A 259 21.33 -9.51 20.86
CA LEU A 259 20.07 -9.27 21.56
C LEU A 259 19.60 -7.81 21.43
N GLU A 260 20.51 -6.84 21.46
CA GLU A 260 20.19 -5.43 21.20
C GLU A 260 19.79 -5.20 19.74
N SER A 261 20.46 -5.88 18.79
CA SER A 261 20.10 -5.84 17.37
C SER A 261 18.72 -6.45 17.11
N LEU A 262 18.38 -7.57 17.77
CA LEU A 262 17.05 -8.18 17.68
C LEU A 262 15.97 -7.29 18.34
N SER A 263 16.24 -6.68 19.49
CA SER A 263 15.31 -5.73 20.13
C SER A 263 15.06 -4.49 19.26
N ALA A 264 16.11 -3.98 18.60
CA ALA A 264 15.97 -2.88 17.65
C ALA A 264 15.12 -3.28 16.43
N LEU A 265 15.27 -4.51 15.95
CA LEU A 265 14.46 -5.06 14.87
C LEU A 265 13.00 -5.22 15.27
N GLU A 266 12.72 -5.77 16.45
CA GLU A 266 11.36 -5.89 17.01
C GLU A 266 10.67 -4.52 17.07
N THR A 267 11.37 -3.51 17.59
CA THR A 267 10.85 -2.14 17.69
C THR A 267 10.52 -1.54 16.32
N ASP A 268 11.35 -1.82 15.31
CA ASP A 268 11.11 -1.32 13.94
C ASP A 268 9.96 -2.08 13.25
N MET A 269 9.86 -3.39 13.45
CA MET A 269 8.74 -4.20 12.93
C MET A 269 7.41 -3.78 13.54
N GLU A 270 7.36 -3.52 14.85
CA GLU A 270 6.17 -2.99 15.53
C GLU A 270 5.79 -1.61 14.99
N ARG A 271 6.78 -0.73 14.79
CA ARG A 271 6.58 0.58 14.15
C ARG A 271 5.99 0.43 12.74
N VAL A 272 6.54 -0.46 11.90
CA VAL A 272 6.00 -0.73 10.56
C VAL A 272 4.58 -1.28 10.63
N HIS A 273 4.31 -2.20 11.55
CA HIS A 273 2.98 -2.80 11.74
C HIS A 273 1.93 -1.72 12.06
N LEU A 274 2.21 -0.86 13.03
CA LEU A 274 1.33 0.25 13.41
C LEU A 274 1.14 1.26 12.27
N GLY A 275 2.21 1.53 11.50
CA GLY A 275 2.15 2.39 10.32
C GLY A 275 1.22 1.84 9.24
N ILE A 276 1.36 0.57 8.88
CA ILE A 276 0.50 -0.09 7.87
C ILE A 276 -0.95 -0.16 8.37
N PHE A 277 -1.18 -0.55 9.63
CA PHE A 277 -2.53 -0.59 10.22
C PHE A 277 -3.23 0.77 10.14
N SER A 278 -2.53 1.84 10.53
CA SER A 278 -3.08 3.20 10.49
C SER A 278 -3.35 3.66 9.05
N LEU A 279 -2.50 3.27 8.09
CA LEU A 279 -2.72 3.56 6.66
C LEU A 279 -3.97 2.86 6.13
N ILE A 280 -4.18 1.58 6.47
CA ILE A 280 -5.37 0.82 6.10
C ILE A 280 -6.62 1.53 6.62
N ASP A 281 -6.68 1.84 7.92
CA ASP A 281 -7.83 2.53 8.54
C ASP A 281 -8.14 3.88 7.86
N LEU A 282 -7.11 4.69 7.59
CA LEU A 282 -7.29 5.99 6.93
C LEU A 282 -7.72 5.86 5.47
N ARG A 283 -7.19 4.89 4.72
CA ARG A 283 -7.57 4.65 3.32
C ARG A 283 -8.98 4.10 3.19
N THR A 284 -9.41 3.23 4.10
CA THR A 284 -10.80 2.76 4.16
C THR A 284 -11.76 3.94 4.39
N LYS A 285 -11.46 4.78 5.39
CA LYS A 285 -12.26 5.99 5.66
C LYS A 285 -12.23 7.00 4.51
N LYS A 286 -11.12 7.07 3.76
CA LYS A 286 -11.01 7.90 2.55
C LYS A 286 -11.99 7.40 1.48
N LEU A 287 -11.97 6.10 1.18
CA LEU A 287 -12.88 5.48 0.19
C LEU A 287 -14.35 5.64 0.58
N GLU A 288 -14.68 5.51 1.87
CA GLU A 288 -16.03 5.77 2.37
C GLU A 288 -16.46 7.22 2.11
N LEU A 289 -15.59 8.20 2.41
CA LEU A 289 -15.86 9.61 2.14
C LEU A 289 -16.00 9.90 0.64
N GLU A 290 -15.15 9.33 -0.21
CA GLU A 290 -15.23 9.50 -1.67
C GLU A 290 -16.55 8.97 -2.22
N LYS A 291 -17.00 7.79 -1.75
CA LYS A 291 -18.30 7.23 -2.10
C LYS A 291 -19.45 8.12 -1.64
N THR A 292 -19.39 8.65 -0.42
CA THR A 292 -20.41 9.59 0.09
C THR A 292 -20.45 10.87 -0.73
N ILE A 293 -19.28 11.44 -1.09
CA ILE A 293 -19.19 12.63 -1.97
C ILE A 293 -19.81 12.35 -3.33
N GLU A 294 -19.54 11.18 -3.93
CA GLU A 294 -20.11 10.78 -5.22
C GLU A 294 -21.64 10.71 -5.16
N VAL A 295 -22.19 10.10 -4.10
CA VAL A 295 -23.64 10.02 -3.89
C VAL A 295 -24.27 11.41 -3.73
N VAL A 296 -23.70 12.27 -2.89
CA VAL A 296 -24.26 13.62 -2.67
C VAL A 296 -24.11 14.51 -3.91
N ARG A 297 -23.00 14.40 -4.64
CA ARG A 297 -22.79 15.15 -5.90
C ARG A 297 -23.75 14.67 -6.98
N GLY A 298 -23.95 13.36 -7.12
CA GLY A 298 -24.94 12.80 -8.04
C GLY A 298 -26.37 13.23 -7.70
N LEU A 299 -26.69 13.32 -6.41
CA LEU A 299 -27.99 13.81 -5.94
C LEU A 299 -28.21 15.30 -6.25
N LEU A 300 -27.19 16.13 -6.06
CA LEU A 300 -27.25 17.56 -6.40
C LEU A 300 -27.42 17.76 -7.92
N LEU A 301 -26.66 17.03 -8.74
CA LEU A 301 -26.79 17.06 -10.19
C LEU A 301 -28.19 16.62 -10.65
N ALA A 302 -28.73 15.54 -10.07
CA ALA A 302 -30.09 15.08 -10.37
C ALA A 302 -31.15 16.14 -10.04
N ALA A 303 -30.96 16.90 -8.95
CA ALA A 303 -31.86 17.99 -8.58
C ALA A 303 -31.78 19.17 -9.56
N GLU A 304 -30.56 19.54 -9.98
CA GLU A 304 -30.34 20.59 -10.98
C GLU A 304 -30.88 20.18 -12.37
N GLU A 305 -30.66 18.95 -12.79
CA GLU A 305 -31.25 18.40 -14.03
C GLU A 305 -32.77 18.37 -13.98
N ASN A 306 -33.37 18.00 -12.84
CA ASN A 306 -34.81 18.03 -12.67
C ASN A 306 -35.38 19.46 -12.80
N ASP A 307 -34.66 20.47 -12.31
CA ASP A 307 -35.07 21.87 -12.46
C ASP A 307 -34.97 22.37 -13.91
N LEU A 308 -34.08 21.80 -14.72
CA LEU A 308 -33.91 22.14 -16.15
C LEU A 308 -34.95 21.47 -17.07
N LYS A 309 -35.73 20.50 -16.59
CA LYS A 309 -36.73 19.79 -17.41
C LYS A 309 -37.90 20.70 -17.79
N ILE A 310 -38.18 20.78 -19.10
CA ILE A 310 -39.32 21.53 -19.66
C ILE A 310 -40.64 20.75 -19.50
N THR A 311 -40.59 19.42 -19.67
CA THR A 311 -41.71 18.49 -19.45
C THR A 311 -41.27 17.37 -18.51
N GLY A 312 -42.19 16.86 -17.68
CA GLY A 312 -41.88 15.79 -16.72
C GLY A 312 -41.01 16.23 -15.53
N ARG A 313 -41.00 17.52 -15.19
CA ARG A 313 -40.36 18.04 -13.97
C ARG A 313 -41.09 17.48 -12.75
N LYS A 314 -40.33 16.88 -11.83
CA LYS A 314 -40.86 16.34 -10.58
C LYS A 314 -41.02 17.44 -9.52
N TYR A 315 -42.11 17.37 -8.76
CA TYR A 315 -42.23 18.13 -7.51
C TYR A 315 -41.28 17.55 -6.46
N PHE A 316 -41.02 18.33 -5.42
CA PHE A 316 -40.01 17.98 -4.43
C PHE A 316 -40.30 16.63 -3.75
N LEU A 317 -41.56 16.31 -3.42
CA LEU A 317 -41.93 15.03 -2.80
C LEU A 317 -41.66 13.83 -3.73
N ASP A 318 -42.07 13.93 -5.00
CA ASP A 318 -41.83 12.86 -5.98
C ASP A 318 -40.33 12.67 -6.26
N PHE A 319 -39.56 13.76 -6.20
CA PHE A 319 -38.11 13.73 -6.37
C PHE A 319 -37.42 13.06 -5.17
N ILE A 320 -37.84 13.38 -3.94
CA ILE A 320 -37.22 12.78 -2.75
C ILE A 320 -37.59 11.30 -2.57
N GLU A 321 -38.79 10.90 -3.00
CA GLU A 321 -39.23 9.51 -2.97
C GLU A 321 -38.43 8.64 -3.96
N GLU A 322 -38.17 9.15 -5.18
CA GLU A 322 -37.33 8.45 -6.16
C GLU A 322 -35.85 8.32 -5.72
N LYS A 323 -35.35 9.27 -4.90
CA LYS A 323 -33.94 9.35 -4.48
C LYS A 323 -33.73 9.09 -2.99
N GLU A 324 -34.66 8.37 -2.36
CA GLU A 324 -34.71 8.14 -0.91
C GLU A 324 -33.37 7.71 -0.31
N GLN A 325 -32.71 6.71 -0.90
CA GLN A 325 -31.42 6.20 -0.39
C GLN A 325 -30.31 7.25 -0.43
N SER A 326 -30.22 8.04 -1.50
CA SER A 326 -29.21 9.10 -1.63
C SER A 326 -29.49 10.26 -0.66
N ILE A 327 -30.76 10.53 -0.39
CA ILE A 327 -31.18 11.56 0.56
C ILE A 327 -30.89 11.13 1.99
N GLN A 328 -31.10 9.86 2.32
CA GLN A 328 -30.73 9.30 3.61
C GLN A 328 -29.23 9.50 3.89
N VAL A 329 -28.38 9.22 2.90
CA VAL A 329 -26.94 9.47 2.99
C VAL A 329 -26.63 10.96 3.21
N LEU A 330 -27.31 11.87 2.52
CA LEU A 330 -27.17 13.31 2.72
C LEU A 330 -27.60 13.74 4.14
N LEU A 331 -28.72 13.22 4.65
CA LEU A 331 -29.25 13.54 5.98
C LEU A 331 -28.34 13.04 7.11
N GLU A 332 -27.68 11.89 6.92
CA GLU A 332 -26.71 11.33 7.88
C GLU A 332 -25.44 12.17 8.02
N HIS A 333 -25.06 12.89 6.97
CA HIS A 333 -23.81 13.66 6.90
C HIS A 333 -23.99 15.17 6.95
N SER A 334 -25.23 15.66 7.08
CA SER A 334 -25.56 17.08 7.19
C SER A 334 -25.63 17.55 8.65
N GLU A 335 -25.43 18.85 8.88
CA GLU A 335 -25.60 19.46 10.19
C GLU A 335 -27.03 19.28 10.72
N GLU A 336 -27.15 18.91 11.99
CA GLU A 336 -28.42 18.54 12.63
C GLU A 336 -29.48 19.66 12.55
N ILE A 337 -29.06 20.93 12.62
CA ILE A 337 -29.95 22.10 12.51
C ILE A 337 -30.56 22.20 11.10
N ARG A 338 -29.76 22.01 10.04
CA ARG A 338 -30.25 22.10 8.65
C ARG A 338 -31.10 20.90 8.29
N LYS A 339 -30.71 19.72 8.78
CA LYS A 339 -31.48 18.48 8.68
C LYS A 339 -32.88 18.65 9.28
N GLN A 340 -32.97 19.21 10.50
CA GLN A 340 -34.25 19.45 11.16
C GLN A 340 -35.12 20.44 10.38
N ASN A 341 -34.55 21.55 9.91
CA ASN A 341 -35.26 22.53 9.09
C ASN A 341 -35.83 21.91 7.79
N LEU A 342 -35.05 21.10 7.08
CA LEU A 342 -35.51 20.45 5.85
C LEU A 342 -36.59 19.40 6.14
N VAL A 343 -36.43 18.59 7.19
CA VAL A 343 -37.41 17.58 7.60
C VAL A 343 -38.73 18.22 8.03
N GLU A 344 -38.67 19.35 8.75
CA GLU A 344 -39.86 20.10 9.15
C GLU A 344 -40.62 20.65 7.94
N LYS A 345 -39.91 21.18 6.93
CA LYS A 345 -40.55 21.67 5.69
C LYS A 345 -41.07 20.55 4.80
N ILE A 346 -40.41 19.39 4.76
CA ILE A 346 -40.95 18.19 4.13
C ILE A 346 -42.28 17.79 4.79
N LYS A 347 -42.36 17.84 6.13
CA LYS A 347 -43.61 17.58 6.86
C LYS A 347 -44.70 18.61 6.55
N GLN A 348 -44.36 19.90 6.50
CA GLN A 348 -45.30 20.95 6.10
C GLN A 348 -45.83 20.76 4.67
N LEU A 349 -44.96 20.35 3.73
CA LEU A 349 -45.35 20.08 2.34
C LEU A 349 -46.22 18.81 2.22
N LYS A 350 -45.96 17.76 3.03
CA LYS A 350 -46.80 16.54 3.09
C LYS A 350 -48.18 16.82 3.68
N ASN A 351 -48.25 17.55 4.80
CA ASN A 351 -49.51 17.88 5.47
C ASN A 351 -50.43 18.75 4.60
N MET A 352 -49.88 19.60 3.72
CA MET A 352 -50.66 20.38 2.74
C MET A 352 -51.25 19.53 1.60
N GLY A 353 -50.66 18.37 1.29
CA GLY A 353 -51.18 17.44 0.28
C GLY A 353 -52.33 16.57 0.80
N GLU A 354 -52.49 16.45 2.11
CA GLU A 354 -53.43 15.52 2.78
C GLU A 354 -54.70 16.20 3.35
N SER A 355 -54.77 17.53 3.39
CA SER A 355 -55.92 18.27 3.95
C SER A 355 -56.90 18.77 2.87
N PRO A 356 -58.19 18.37 2.87
CA PRO A 356 -59.19 18.90 1.94
C PRO A 356 -59.78 20.26 2.35
N ASP A 357 -59.60 20.70 3.60
CA ASP A 357 -60.18 21.93 4.13
C ASP A 357 -59.09 22.76 4.84
N LEU A 358 -58.81 23.97 4.32
CA LEU A 358 -58.71 25.24 5.07
C LEU A 358 -58.23 26.41 4.18
N SER A 359 -59.13 27.39 4.03
CA SER A 359 -58.89 28.83 3.91
C SER A 359 -57.93 29.33 5.03
N SER A 360 -57.10 30.36 4.94
CA SER A 360 -57.13 31.65 4.23
C SER A 360 -55.74 32.30 4.35
N GLU A 361 -55.38 33.17 3.40
CA GLU A 361 -54.21 34.06 3.42
C GLU A 361 -52.83 33.37 3.43
N VAL A 362 -52.44 32.83 2.26
CA VAL A 362 -51.06 32.77 1.67
C VAL A 362 -51.04 31.82 0.46
N ILE A 363 -52.06 30.98 0.27
CA ILE A 363 -52.12 30.02 -0.86
C ILE A 363 -52.77 30.67 -2.09
N GLN A 364 -52.00 31.49 -2.80
CA GLN A 364 -52.24 31.79 -4.23
C GLN A 364 -50.91 31.76 -4.99
N GLY A 365 -50.46 30.56 -5.33
CA GLY A 365 -49.44 30.30 -6.35
C GLY A 365 -50.04 29.40 -7.42
N VAL A 366 -50.75 29.99 -8.37
CA VAL A 366 -51.53 29.34 -9.42
C VAL A 366 -50.63 28.47 -10.34
N SER A 367 -50.62 27.15 -10.13
CA SER A 367 -49.77 26.22 -10.91
C SER A 367 -50.51 25.54 -12.09
N TRP A 368 -51.85 25.55 -12.11
CA TRP A 368 -52.64 24.84 -13.13
C TRP A 368 -53.17 25.73 -14.28
N MET A 369 -53.22 27.06 -14.13
CA MET A 369 -53.56 28.00 -15.23
C MET A 369 -52.34 28.50 -16.02
N ALA A 370 -51.12 28.19 -15.58
CA ALA A 370 -49.89 28.68 -16.20
C ALA A 370 -49.25 27.67 -17.17
N THR A 371 -49.63 26.40 -17.16
CA THR A 371 -48.94 25.31 -17.86
C THR A 371 -48.71 25.54 -19.37
N PRO A 372 -49.67 26.07 -20.16
CA PRO A 372 -49.43 26.38 -21.56
C PRO A 372 -48.51 27.61 -21.75
N ILE A 373 -48.67 28.64 -20.91
CA ILE A 373 -47.93 29.91 -21.01
C ILE A 373 -46.49 29.72 -20.55
N THR A 374 -46.24 28.98 -19.47
CA THR A 374 -44.90 28.70 -18.94
C THR A 374 -44.11 27.78 -19.88
N VAL A 375 -44.76 26.85 -20.58
CA VAL A 375 -44.10 25.97 -21.56
C VAL A 375 -43.71 26.79 -22.80
N VAL A 376 -44.60 27.61 -23.35
CA VAL A 376 -44.32 28.48 -24.52
C VAL A 376 -43.28 29.56 -24.19
N PHE A 377 -43.36 30.16 -23.01
CA PHE A 377 -42.39 31.14 -22.52
C PHE A 377 -41.01 30.51 -22.31
N ARG A 378 -40.92 29.30 -21.73
CA ARG A 378 -39.62 28.62 -21.51
C ARG A 378 -38.95 28.14 -22.80
N THR A 379 -39.71 27.86 -23.85
CA THR A 379 -39.15 27.51 -25.17
C THR A 379 -38.61 28.73 -25.94
N ALA A 380 -39.04 29.95 -25.61
CA ALA A 380 -38.72 31.16 -26.36
C ALA A 380 -37.73 32.11 -25.65
N THR A 381 -37.55 32.00 -24.33
CA THR A 381 -36.76 32.96 -23.54
C THR A 381 -35.40 32.37 -23.08
N PRO A 382 -34.26 33.05 -23.30
CA PRO A 382 -32.94 32.61 -22.82
C PRO A 382 -32.88 32.42 -21.29
N GLN A 383 -32.15 31.40 -20.80
CA GLN A 383 -32.02 31.04 -19.37
C GLN A 383 -31.79 32.22 -18.41
N LYS A 384 -31.05 33.24 -18.83
CA LYS A 384 -30.78 34.44 -18.00
C LYS A 384 -32.04 35.19 -17.58
N LEU A 385 -33.08 35.22 -18.42
CA LEU A 385 -34.36 35.86 -18.11
C LEU A 385 -35.27 34.99 -17.24
N GLN A 386 -35.14 33.67 -17.32
CA GLN A 386 -35.89 32.74 -16.48
C GLN A 386 -35.46 32.84 -15.00
N ASN A 387 -34.15 32.96 -14.75
CA ASN A 387 -33.60 33.13 -13.39
C ASN A 387 -33.98 34.48 -12.75
N ILE A 388 -34.07 35.54 -13.55
CA ILE A 388 -34.49 36.88 -13.07
C ILE A 388 -35.96 36.86 -12.63
N ILE A 389 -36.81 36.10 -13.34
CA ILE A 389 -38.22 35.97 -13.01
C ILE A 389 -38.46 35.04 -11.82
N GLU A 390 -37.72 33.92 -11.69
CA GLU A 390 -37.76 33.07 -10.49
C GLU A 390 -37.34 33.84 -9.21
N SER A 391 -36.50 34.87 -9.33
CA SER A 391 -36.14 35.77 -8.23
C SER A 391 -37.18 36.87 -7.95
N SER A 392 -38.17 37.05 -8.82
CA SER A 392 -39.14 38.16 -8.79
C SER A 392 -40.58 37.73 -8.42
N PHE A 393 -40.86 36.42 -8.30
CA PHE A 393 -42.14 35.88 -7.83
C PHE A 393 -42.01 35.35 -6.38
N PRO A 394 -43.08 35.42 -5.56
CA PRO A 394 -43.07 34.82 -4.22
C PRO A 394 -42.78 33.31 -4.33
N ALA A 395 -41.75 32.85 -3.63
CA ALA A 395 -41.30 31.48 -3.68
C ALA A 395 -42.40 30.53 -3.18
N THR A 396 -42.84 29.61 -4.04
CA THR A 396 -43.71 28.48 -3.63
C THR A 396 -43.00 27.61 -2.59
N LEU A 397 -43.74 26.95 -1.70
CA LEU A 397 -43.16 26.07 -0.67
C LEU A 397 -42.30 24.95 -1.30
N ASP A 398 -42.68 24.45 -2.49
CA ASP A 398 -41.90 23.51 -3.30
C ASP A 398 -40.53 24.09 -3.72
N SER A 399 -40.51 25.32 -4.25
CA SER A 399 -39.27 26.01 -4.64
C SER A 399 -38.36 26.33 -3.44
N LEU A 400 -38.95 26.62 -2.26
CA LEU A 400 -38.19 26.82 -1.02
C LEU A 400 -37.53 25.51 -0.57
N CYS A 401 -38.26 24.40 -0.57
CA CYS A 401 -37.72 23.09 -0.20
C CYS A 401 -36.59 22.66 -1.15
N LYS A 402 -36.76 22.84 -2.47
CA LYS A 402 -35.72 22.57 -3.48
C LYS A 402 -34.47 23.42 -3.27
N THR A 403 -34.65 24.69 -2.93
CA THR A 403 -33.52 25.62 -2.71
C THR A 403 -32.74 25.24 -1.45
N GLU A 404 -33.42 24.98 -0.34
CA GLU A 404 -32.77 24.57 0.92
C GLU A 404 -32.13 23.20 0.82
N PHE A 405 -32.76 22.26 0.12
CA PHE A 405 -32.16 20.96 -0.19
C PHE A 405 -30.84 21.11 -0.94
N LYS A 406 -30.81 21.90 -2.04
CA LYS A 406 -29.59 22.13 -2.83
C LYS A 406 -28.52 22.84 -2.02
N GLU A 407 -28.90 23.80 -1.18
CA GLU A 407 -27.97 24.50 -0.30
C GLU A 407 -27.37 23.58 0.77
N MET A 408 -28.20 22.72 1.38
CA MET A 408 -27.75 21.71 2.33
C MET A 408 -26.79 20.71 1.66
N ALA A 409 -27.10 20.24 0.45
CA ALA A 409 -26.22 19.37 -0.32
C ALA A 409 -24.87 20.03 -0.64
N LYS A 410 -24.87 21.31 -1.04
CA LYS A 410 -23.63 22.07 -1.30
C LYS A 410 -22.77 22.23 -0.06
N VAL A 411 -23.36 22.57 1.08
CA VAL A 411 -22.63 22.71 2.34
C VAL A 411 -22.11 21.36 2.84
N CYS A 412 -22.90 20.29 2.73
CA CYS A 412 -22.46 18.94 3.05
C CYS A 412 -21.26 18.52 2.17
N LEU A 413 -21.29 18.79 0.86
CA LEU A 413 -20.17 18.53 -0.04
C LEU A 413 -18.90 19.29 0.38
N LEU A 414 -19.01 20.58 0.71
CA LEU A 414 -17.86 21.37 1.17
C LEU A 414 -17.24 20.80 2.47
N ASP A 415 -18.08 20.38 3.43
CA ASP A 415 -17.61 19.75 4.66
C ASP A 415 -16.94 18.39 4.38
N LEU A 416 -17.57 17.54 3.56
CA LEU A 416 -17.02 16.25 3.16
C LEU A 416 -15.70 16.38 2.40
N GLU A 417 -15.58 17.33 1.46
CA GLU A 417 -14.33 17.62 0.73
C GLU A 417 -13.24 18.14 1.67
N THR A 418 -13.61 18.92 2.69
CA THR A 418 -12.68 19.38 3.73
C THR A 418 -12.19 18.22 4.60
N LYS A 419 -13.10 17.31 5.00
CA LYS A 419 -12.77 16.06 5.71
C LYS A 419 -11.86 15.17 4.86
N LEU A 420 -12.14 15.03 3.57
CA LEU A 420 -11.32 14.28 2.61
C LEU A 420 -9.89 14.84 2.55
N LYS A 421 -9.73 16.15 2.33
CA LYS A 421 -8.41 16.82 2.33
C LYS A 421 -7.65 16.63 3.65
N LYS A 422 -8.36 16.67 4.79
CA LYS A 422 -7.76 16.39 6.10
C LYS A 422 -7.26 14.94 6.19
N LYS A 423 -8.00 13.98 5.66
CA LYS A 423 -7.59 12.57 5.61
C LYS A 423 -6.40 12.33 4.71
N GLU A 424 -6.34 12.97 3.54
CA GLU A 424 -5.18 12.90 2.64
C GLU A 424 -3.91 13.43 3.30
N LYS A 425 -4.02 14.56 4.01
CA LYS A 425 -2.91 15.08 4.83
C LYS A 425 -2.47 14.09 5.91
N GLN A 426 -3.42 13.45 6.61
CA GLN A 426 -3.11 12.43 7.61
C GLN A 426 -2.40 11.22 6.99
N ILE A 427 -2.84 10.74 5.82
CA ILE A 427 -2.20 9.65 5.08
C ILE A 427 -0.76 10.03 4.72
N ALA A 428 -0.52 11.24 4.20
CA ALA A 428 0.81 11.72 3.88
C ALA A 428 1.73 11.82 5.11
N ILE A 429 1.21 12.32 6.25
CA ILE A 429 1.94 12.41 7.52
C ILE A 429 2.34 11.01 8.01
N ILE A 430 1.44 10.04 7.98
CA ILE A 430 1.74 8.66 8.39
C ILE A 430 2.77 8.05 7.44
N ASN A 431 2.60 8.21 6.12
CA ASN A 431 3.54 7.64 5.17
C ASN A 431 4.97 8.20 5.38
N ASN A 432 5.08 9.51 5.63
CA ASN A 432 6.36 10.13 5.99
C ASN A 432 6.89 9.66 7.35
N ARG A 433 6.05 9.52 8.37
CA ARG A 433 6.48 9.15 9.72
C ARG A 433 7.09 7.74 9.79
N PHE A 434 6.54 6.79 9.04
CA PHE A 434 6.88 5.36 9.16
C PHE A 434 7.84 4.86 8.07
N PHE A 435 7.90 5.56 6.92
CA PHE A 435 8.64 5.10 5.73
C PHE A 435 9.66 6.11 5.18
N ASN A 436 9.93 7.24 5.85
CA ASN A 436 10.93 8.23 5.40
C ASN A 436 12.38 7.73 5.25
N GLN A 437 12.71 6.56 5.80
CA GLN A 437 14.08 6.04 5.74
C GLN A 437 14.43 5.46 4.37
N ASP A 438 13.44 5.19 3.53
CA ASP A 438 13.58 4.60 2.20
C ASP A 438 12.51 5.18 1.27
N GLU A 439 12.92 6.08 0.37
CA GLU A 439 12.01 6.77 -0.56
C GLU A 439 11.37 5.81 -1.57
N GLU A 440 12.05 4.71 -1.92
CA GLU A 440 11.49 3.67 -2.80
C GLU A 440 10.39 2.88 -2.07
N LEU A 441 10.62 2.54 -0.80
CA LEU A 441 9.61 1.90 0.04
C LEU A 441 8.40 2.81 0.27
N LYS A 442 8.64 4.10 0.50
CA LYS A 442 7.60 5.11 0.71
C LYS A 442 6.70 5.29 -0.52
N SER A 443 7.27 5.29 -1.73
CA SER A 443 6.49 5.43 -2.97
C SER A 443 5.66 4.18 -3.27
N LEU A 444 6.21 2.98 -3.01
CA LEU A 444 5.50 1.72 -3.18
C LEU A 444 4.36 1.57 -2.16
N ILE A 445 4.60 1.88 -0.89
CA ILE A 445 3.53 1.89 0.13
C ILE A 445 2.46 2.94 -0.19
N ALA A 446 2.84 4.09 -0.78
CA ALA A 446 1.88 5.12 -1.20
C ALA A 446 0.91 4.61 -2.28
N SER A 447 1.39 3.80 -3.22
CA SER A 447 0.62 3.29 -4.37
C SER A 447 -0.07 1.95 -4.13
N GLU A 448 0.20 1.28 -3.00
CA GLU A 448 -0.30 -0.08 -2.76
C GLU A 448 -1.81 -0.15 -2.48
N THR A 449 -2.46 -1.25 -2.89
CA THR A 449 -3.90 -1.48 -2.62
C THR A 449 -4.16 -1.87 -1.16
N LEU A 450 -5.38 -1.63 -0.66
CA LEU A 450 -5.78 -2.01 0.72
C LEU A 450 -5.58 -3.51 1.01
N GLU A 451 -5.94 -4.37 0.06
CA GLU A 451 -5.81 -5.83 0.18
C GLU A 451 -4.35 -6.24 0.35
N ARG A 452 -3.47 -5.66 -0.47
CA ARG A 452 -2.02 -5.94 -0.43
C ARG A 452 -1.35 -5.37 0.81
N LEU A 453 -1.80 -4.20 1.31
CA LEU A 453 -1.36 -3.68 2.61
C LEU A 453 -1.76 -4.62 3.76
N ALA A 454 -2.94 -5.23 3.72
CA ALA A 454 -3.36 -6.19 4.75
C ALA A 454 -2.48 -7.46 4.73
N VAL A 455 -2.14 -7.96 3.53
CA VAL A 455 -1.19 -9.09 3.39
C VAL A 455 0.20 -8.72 3.91
N LEU A 456 0.69 -7.50 3.62
CA LEU A 456 1.96 -7.01 4.15
C LEU A 456 1.94 -6.86 5.68
N GLN A 457 0.84 -6.37 6.24
CA GLN A 457 0.66 -6.25 7.68
C GLN A 457 0.76 -7.61 8.37
N GLN A 458 0.10 -8.63 7.81
CA GLN A 458 0.10 -9.98 8.32
C GLN A 458 1.50 -10.63 8.20
N ALA A 459 2.17 -10.47 7.05
CA ALA A 459 3.53 -10.98 6.87
C ALA A 459 4.54 -10.32 7.84
N ASN A 460 4.43 -9.01 8.08
CA ASN A 460 5.26 -8.31 9.07
C ASN A 460 4.97 -8.78 10.50
N LYS A 461 3.71 -9.09 10.83
CA LYS A 461 3.34 -9.65 12.13
C LYS A 461 3.96 -11.03 12.36
N GLU A 462 3.84 -11.93 11.39
CA GLU A 462 4.44 -13.28 11.45
C GLU A 462 5.97 -13.22 11.61
N MET A 463 6.62 -12.33 10.87
CA MET A 463 8.05 -12.09 11.00
C MET A 463 8.40 -11.54 12.39
N SER A 464 7.64 -10.59 12.92
CA SER A 464 7.84 -10.02 14.25
C SER A 464 7.71 -11.09 15.35
N GLU A 465 6.74 -11.99 15.25
CA GLU A 465 6.56 -13.12 16.17
C GLU A 465 7.74 -14.10 16.09
N ALA A 466 8.25 -14.37 14.88
CA ALA A 466 9.44 -15.20 14.65
C ALA A 466 10.70 -14.58 15.28
N VAL A 467 10.89 -13.26 15.12
CA VAL A 467 12.00 -12.51 15.75
C VAL A 467 11.89 -12.56 17.27
N GLN A 468 10.70 -12.34 17.83
CA GLN A 468 10.48 -12.40 19.28
C GLN A 468 10.73 -13.81 19.84
N ALA A 469 10.29 -14.85 19.12
CA ALA A 469 10.58 -16.23 19.47
C ALA A 469 12.08 -16.52 19.45
N CYS A 470 12.81 -15.96 18.48
CA CYS A 470 14.26 -16.05 18.37
C CYS A 470 14.97 -15.31 19.51
N SER A 471 14.55 -14.08 19.82
CA SER A 471 15.08 -13.26 20.92
C SER A 471 14.97 -13.98 22.27
N LYS A 472 13.78 -14.52 22.58
CA LYS A 472 13.55 -15.34 23.80
C LYS A 472 14.43 -16.60 23.85
N LEU A 473 14.62 -17.27 22.71
CA LEU A 473 15.51 -18.43 22.61
C LEU A 473 16.95 -18.01 22.90
N LEU A 474 17.42 -16.95 22.26
CA LEU A 474 18.79 -16.49 22.35
C LEU A 474 19.13 -15.98 23.74
N ALA A 475 18.19 -15.32 24.43
CA ALA A 475 18.35 -14.94 25.83
C ALA A 475 18.55 -16.16 26.74
N THR A 476 17.78 -17.23 26.51
CA THR A 476 17.90 -18.50 27.25
C THR A 476 19.23 -19.19 26.95
N VAL A 477 19.63 -19.23 25.68
CA VAL A 477 20.91 -19.81 25.25
C VAL A 477 22.09 -19.01 25.81
N LYS A 478 22.03 -17.68 25.81
CA LYS A 478 23.06 -16.80 26.37
C LYS A 478 23.23 -17.00 27.88
N ALA A 479 22.13 -17.10 28.63
CA ALA A 479 22.18 -17.41 30.06
C ALA A 479 22.83 -18.78 30.34
N ASN A 480 22.43 -19.82 29.59
CA ASN A 480 23.00 -21.15 29.70
C ASN A 480 24.49 -21.18 29.29
N SER A 481 24.88 -20.40 28.28
CA SER A 481 26.26 -20.27 27.81
C SER A 481 27.16 -19.59 28.83
N LEU A 482 26.72 -18.49 29.45
CA LEU A 482 27.44 -17.83 30.54
C LEU A 482 27.68 -18.76 31.72
N PHE A 483 26.67 -19.57 32.09
CA PHE A 483 26.81 -20.56 33.16
C PHE A 483 27.75 -21.71 32.75
N LEU A 484 27.65 -22.19 31.50
CA LEU A 484 28.55 -23.21 30.96
C LEU A 484 30.01 -22.74 31.01
N TYR A 485 30.26 -21.47 30.65
CA TYR A 485 31.59 -20.88 30.71
C TYR A 485 32.14 -20.86 32.14
N ASP A 486 31.35 -20.40 33.12
CA ASP A 486 31.73 -20.41 34.54
C ASP A 486 32.05 -21.83 35.04
N LEU A 487 31.25 -22.84 34.66
CA LEU A 487 31.54 -24.25 34.97
C LEU A 487 32.87 -24.72 34.35
N GLN A 488 33.12 -24.38 33.08
CA GLN A 488 34.36 -24.76 32.40
C GLN A 488 35.59 -24.12 33.05
N GLN A 489 35.51 -22.85 33.44
CA GLN A 489 36.58 -22.16 34.16
C GLN A 489 36.86 -22.81 35.52
N LYS A 490 35.80 -23.15 36.27
CA LYS A 490 35.92 -23.89 37.54
C LYS A 490 36.54 -25.28 37.34
N SER A 491 36.14 -26.02 36.30
CA SER A 491 36.73 -27.33 35.95
C SER A 491 38.21 -27.20 35.58
N GLN A 492 38.57 -26.19 34.78
CA GLN A 492 39.97 -25.90 34.42
C GLN A 492 40.81 -25.60 35.66
N THR A 493 40.29 -24.78 36.58
CA THR A 493 40.97 -24.42 37.84
C THR A 493 41.24 -25.66 38.70
N LEU A 494 40.26 -26.56 38.82
CA LEU A 494 40.44 -27.86 39.49
C LEU A 494 41.45 -28.74 38.76
N GLY A 495 41.39 -28.81 37.44
CA GLY A 495 42.32 -29.59 36.62
C GLY A 495 43.77 -29.11 36.72
N GLU A 496 44.00 -27.80 36.71
CA GLU A 496 45.32 -27.20 36.89
C GLU A 496 45.85 -27.45 38.31
N PHE A 497 45.01 -27.36 39.33
CA PHE A 497 45.38 -27.70 40.71
C PHE A 497 45.79 -29.18 40.85
N ILE A 498 45.02 -30.09 40.26
CA ILE A 498 45.34 -31.53 40.25
C ILE A 498 46.70 -31.73 39.57
N LYS A 499 46.91 -31.16 38.37
CA LYS A 499 48.19 -31.28 37.65
C LYS A 499 49.38 -30.74 38.44
N LEU A 500 49.23 -29.60 39.12
CA LEU A 500 50.30 -28.95 39.87
C LEU A 500 50.68 -29.70 41.16
N HIS A 501 49.73 -30.42 41.78
CA HIS A 501 49.93 -31.02 43.09
C HIS A 501 49.90 -32.56 43.10
N ASP A 502 49.52 -33.23 42.02
CA ASP A 502 49.59 -34.70 41.83
C ASP A 502 51.03 -35.18 41.54
N GLY A 503 51.95 -34.85 42.44
CA GLY A 503 53.36 -35.27 42.37
C GLY A 503 53.61 -36.66 42.95
N PHE A 504 54.85 -37.15 42.85
CA PHE A 504 55.28 -38.47 43.34
C PHE A 504 54.85 -38.75 44.79
N PHE A 505 55.03 -37.80 45.70
CA PHE A 505 54.66 -37.97 47.11
C PHE A 505 53.15 -38.07 47.37
N VAL A 506 52.31 -37.46 46.52
CA VAL A 506 50.86 -37.64 46.60
C VAL A 506 50.46 -39.03 46.11
N LYS A 507 51.07 -39.50 45.03
CA LYS A 507 50.85 -40.86 44.49
C LYS A 507 51.30 -41.94 45.47
N LEU A 508 52.45 -41.75 46.11
CA LEU A 508 52.96 -42.63 47.16
C LEU A 508 52.05 -42.61 48.40
N SER A 509 51.59 -41.43 48.84
CA SER A 509 50.62 -41.29 49.94
C SER A 509 49.28 -41.98 49.62
N ASN A 510 48.79 -41.85 48.38
CA ASN A 510 47.56 -42.53 47.93
C ASN A 510 47.75 -44.05 47.82
N PHE A 511 48.91 -44.53 47.37
CA PHE A 511 49.25 -45.96 47.31
C PHE A 511 49.32 -46.59 48.71
N LEU A 512 50.04 -45.96 49.64
CA LEU A 512 50.12 -46.43 51.03
C LEU A 512 48.75 -46.37 51.74
N ALA A 513 47.92 -45.37 51.40
CA ALA A 513 46.56 -45.25 51.92
C ALA A 513 45.61 -46.39 51.52
N GLN A 514 45.96 -47.20 50.50
CA GLN A 514 45.19 -48.41 50.14
C GLN A 514 45.32 -49.52 51.21
N TYR A 515 46.44 -49.56 51.93
CA TYR A 515 46.72 -50.55 52.96
C TYR A 515 46.50 -50.01 54.38
N PHE A 516 46.77 -48.72 54.60
CA PHE A 516 46.64 -48.07 55.90
C PHE A 516 46.12 -46.63 55.76
N THR A 517 44.90 -46.36 56.25
CA THR A 517 44.20 -45.06 56.08
C THR A 517 44.92 -43.87 56.70
N CYS A 518 45.83 -44.08 57.64
CA CYS A 518 46.62 -43.05 58.31
C CYS A 518 47.63 -42.34 57.38
N PHE A 519 48.05 -42.95 56.27
CA PHE A 519 49.04 -42.36 55.35
C PHE A 519 48.46 -41.36 54.36
N LYS A 520 47.13 -41.15 54.35
CA LYS A 520 46.49 -40.22 53.41
C LYS A 520 46.65 -38.77 53.87
N THR A 521 47.59 -38.06 53.24
CA THR A 521 47.89 -36.65 53.57
C THR A 521 46.72 -35.72 53.22
N LYS A 522 46.66 -34.55 53.90
CA LYS A 522 45.64 -33.51 53.64
C LYS A 522 45.64 -33.03 52.18
N THR A 523 46.81 -32.98 51.54
CA THR A 523 46.95 -32.60 50.12
C THR A 523 46.39 -33.70 49.20
N ALA A 524 46.67 -34.97 49.49
CA ALA A 524 46.13 -36.10 48.74
C ALA A 524 44.60 -36.18 48.82
N ARG A 525 44.00 -35.98 50.01
CA ARG A 525 42.53 -35.87 50.16
C ARG A 525 41.94 -34.72 49.35
N MET A 526 42.57 -33.55 49.38
CA MET A 526 42.12 -32.40 48.59
C MET A 526 42.18 -32.65 47.07
N ILE A 527 43.15 -33.44 46.59
CA ILE A 527 43.26 -33.81 45.17
C ILE A 527 42.15 -34.79 44.78
N ASP A 528 41.88 -35.80 45.60
CA ASP A 528 40.79 -36.75 45.35
C ASP A 528 39.42 -36.06 45.34
N ASP A 529 39.17 -35.18 46.31
CA ASP A 529 37.93 -34.39 46.38
C ASP A 529 37.80 -33.43 45.20
N ALA A 530 38.91 -32.79 44.78
CA ALA A 530 38.95 -31.93 43.59
C ALA A 530 38.71 -32.72 42.30
N ALA A 531 39.24 -33.94 42.18
CA ALA A 531 39.04 -34.81 41.03
C ALA A 531 37.57 -35.28 40.93
N HIS A 532 36.97 -35.67 42.06
CA HIS A 532 35.56 -36.04 42.11
C HIS A 532 34.64 -34.85 41.79
N LEU A 533 34.92 -33.65 42.32
CA LEU A 533 34.19 -32.43 41.97
C LEU A 533 34.37 -32.06 40.50
N LYS A 534 35.57 -32.22 39.94
CA LYS A 534 35.83 -31.98 38.51
C LYS A 534 34.96 -32.87 37.64
N ILE A 535 34.84 -34.17 37.93
CA ILE A 535 33.97 -35.10 37.19
C ILE A 535 32.51 -34.62 37.23
N LYS A 536 32.01 -34.19 38.41
CA LYS A 536 30.65 -33.66 38.54
C LYS A 536 30.43 -32.37 37.76
N VAL A 537 31.40 -31.46 37.80
CA VAL A 537 31.37 -30.19 37.03
C VAL A 537 31.41 -30.47 35.53
N ASP A 538 32.25 -31.39 35.07
CA ASP A 538 32.33 -31.78 33.66
C ASP A 538 31.02 -32.44 33.17
N GLY A 539 30.39 -33.26 34.01
CA GLY A 539 29.07 -33.83 33.73
C GLY A 539 28.01 -32.75 33.54
N LEU A 540 27.91 -31.81 34.48
CA LEU A 540 26.97 -30.69 34.40
C LEU A 540 27.28 -29.78 33.19
N ALA A 541 28.55 -29.49 32.92
CA ALA A 541 28.97 -28.73 31.75
C ALA A 541 28.59 -29.43 30.44
N LYS A 542 28.64 -30.77 30.38
CA LYS A 542 28.18 -31.53 29.21
C LYS A 542 26.67 -31.37 28.99
N GLU A 543 25.87 -31.38 30.05
CA GLU A 543 24.41 -31.14 29.96
C GLU A 543 24.10 -29.74 29.43
N TYR A 544 24.73 -28.70 29.99
CA TYR A 544 24.55 -27.32 29.53
C TYR A 544 25.03 -27.13 28.08
N ARG A 545 26.16 -27.75 27.70
CA ARG A 545 26.64 -27.75 26.31
C ARG A 545 25.60 -28.35 25.36
N GLY A 546 25.00 -29.48 25.72
CA GLY A 546 23.93 -30.10 24.93
C GLY A 546 22.73 -29.17 24.73
N VAL A 547 22.31 -28.46 25.79
CA VAL A 547 21.19 -27.51 25.72
C VAL A 547 21.54 -26.26 24.89
N VAL A 548 22.75 -25.72 25.02
CA VAL A 548 23.22 -24.57 24.22
C VAL A 548 23.29 -24.95 22.74
N THR A 549 23.92 -26.09 22.38
CA THR A 549 24.01 -26.54 20.99
C THR A 549 22.62 -26.81 20.38
N LYS A 550 21.73 -27.46 21.14
CA LYS A 550 20.34 -27.69 20.71
C LYS A 550 19.58 -26.37 20.52
N GLY A 551 19.75 -25.42 21.43
CA GLY A 551 19.13 -24.10 21.34
C GLY A 551 19.61 -23.29 20.12
N ILE A 552 20.90 -23.33 19.80
CA ILE A 552 21.42 -22.70 18.56
C ILE A 552 20.87 -23.39 17.31
N GLY A 553 20.73 -24.73 17.32
CA GLY A 553 20.12 -25.48 16.22
C GLY A 553 18.62 -25.24 16.04
N GLN A 554 17.90 -24.87 17.11
CA GLN A 554 16.49 -24.51 17.02
C GLN A 554 16.23 -23.23 16.21
N ILE A 555 17.24 -22.37 16.02
CA ILE A 555 17.14 -21.16 15.18
C ILE A 555 16.83 -21.52 13.72
N ASP A 556 17.33 -22.65 13.21
CA ASP A 556 17.06 -23.09 11.83
C ASP A 556 15.58 -23.39 11.59
N HIS A 557 14.90 -23.83 12.64
CA HIS A 557 13.54 -24.32 12.61
C HIS A 557 12.52 -23.21 12.93
N ILE A 558 12.96 -21.97 13.13
CA ILE A 558 12.04 -20.84 13.32
C ILE A 558 11.42 -20.51 11.95
N PRO A 559 10.10 -20.69 11.78
CA PRO A 559 9.42 -20.39 10.53
C PRO A 559 9.46 -18.88 10.25
N SER A 560 9.29 -18.50 8.99
CA SER A 560 9.17 -17.12 8.52
C SER A 560 10.41 -16.23 8.68
N LEU A 561 11.47 -16.66 9.36
CA LEU A 561 12.74 -15.93 9.45
C LEU A 561 13.61 -16.19 8.20
N ASP A 562 14.15 -15.12 7.60
CA ASP A 562 15.03 -15.23 6.43
C ASP A 562 16.36 -15.95 6.78
N GLU A 563 16.87 -16.78 5.86
CA GLU A 563 18.09 -17.56 6.06
C GLU A 563 19.34 -16.71 6.30
N ARG A 564 19.40 -15.50 5.72
CA ARG A 564 20.50 -14.56 5.97
C ARG A 564 20.45 -14.04 7.39
N ILE A 565 19.25 -13.78 7.91
CA ILE A 565 19.04 -13.37 9.31
C ILE A 565 19.43 -14.50 10.25
N LYS A 566 18.97 -15.73 10.00
CA LYS A 566 19.34 -16.93 10.79
C LYS A 566 20.86 -17.13 10.85
N THR A 567 21.52 -17.06 9.70
CA THR A 567 22.97 -17.24 9.58
C THR A 567 23.72 -16.14 10.33
N HIS A 568 23.29 -14.88 10.18
CA HIS A 568 23.92 -13.76 10.86
C HIS A 568 23.78 -13.88 12.38
N ILE A 569 22.59 -14.20 12.91
CA ILE A 569 22.36 -14.38 14.35
C ILE A 569 23.31 -15.43 14.92
N LYS A 570 23.46 -16.57 14.25
CA LYS A 570 24.36 -17.65 14.68
C LYS A 570 25.83 -17.23 14.69
N ASN A 571 26.28 -16.52 13.65
CA ASN A 571 27.67 -16.09 13.54
C ASN A 571 28.00 -15.03 14.60
N GLN A 572 27.11 -14.06 14.79
CA GLN A 572 27.28 -13.01 15.80
C GLN A 572 27.26 -13.60 17.21
N PHE A 573 26.36 -14.54 17.50
CA PHE A 573 26.32 -15.24 18.79
C PHE A 573 27.62 -16.00 19.09
N LYS A 574 28.17 -16.72 18.10
CA LYS A 574 29.45 -17.44 18.25
C LYS A 574 30.63 -16.47 18.45
N ALA A 575 30.61 -15.32 17.77
CA ALA A 575 31.63 -14.29 17.94
C ALA A 575 31.60 -13.72 19.37
N GLU A 576 30.41 -13.40 19.90
CA GLU A 576 30.24 -12.95 21.29
C GLU A 576 30.71 -14.01 22.31
N GLU A 577 30.36 -15.29 22.11
CA GLU A 577 30.86 -16.37 22.97
C GLU A 577 32.39 -16.46 22.97
N PHE A 578 33.00 -16.25 21.82
CA PHE A 578 34.46 -16.29 21.67
C PHE A 578 35.13 -15.10 22.36
N GLU A 579 34.58 -13.89 22.23
CA GLU A 579 35.08 -12.69 22.92
C GLU A 579 35.01 -12.83 24.44
N ILE A 580 33.87 -13.28 24.98
CA ILE A 580 33.71 -13.56 26.43
C ILE A 580 34.73 -14.59 26.91
N SER A 581 35.06 -15.57 26.06
CA SER A 581 36.06 -16.60 26.38
C SER A 581 37.49 -16.04 26.38
N GLN A 582 37.80 -15.04 25.55
CA GLN A 582 39.12 -14.41 25.53
C GLN A 582 39.33 -13.41 26.68
N GLU A 583 38.35 -12.54 26.96
CA GLU A 583 38.47 -11.51 27.99
C GLU A 583 38.68 -12.08 29.41
N LYS A 584 38.20 -13.30 29.65
CA LYS A 584 38.25 -13.95 30.97
C LYS A 584 39.34 -15.01 31.10
N GLN A 585 40.19 -15.21 30.09
CA GLN A 585 41.38 -16.06 30.18
C GLN A 585 42.50 -15.36 30.97
N ASN A 586 42.29 -15.17 32.27
CA ASN A 586 43.37 -14.87 33.20
C ASN A 586 43.93 -16.18 33.74
N TYR A 587 45.13 -16.57 33.30
CA TYR A 587 45.88 -17.71 33.84
C TYR A 587 46.25 -17.44 35.31
N MET A 588 45.36 -17.78 36.24
CA MET A 588 45.68 -17.82 37.66
C MET A 588 46.29 -19.17 38.00
N ARG A 589 47.52 -19.19 38.56
CA ARG A 589 48.04 -20.39 39.22
C ARG A 589 47.16 -20.71 40.44
N PRO A 590 46.42 -21.83 40.47
CA PRO A 590 45.48 -22.10 41.55
C PRO A 590 46.22 -22.45 42.85
N ASN A 591 46.04 -21.63 43.88
CA ASN A 591 46.59 -21.92 45.22
C ASN A 591 45.61 -22.74 46.07
N LYS A 592 46.11 -23.39 47.14
CA LYS A 592 45.32 -24.28 48.01
C LYS A 592 44.11 -23.60 48.69
N ARG A 593 44.18 -22.29 48.96
CA ARG A 593 43.08 -21.55 49.61
C ARG A 593 41.95 -21.26 48.62
N THR A 594 42.30 -20.80 47.42
CA THR A 594 41.36 -20.52 46.34
C THR A 594 40.60 -21.78 45.94
N VAL A 595 41.30 -22.91 45.81
CA VAL A 595 40.66 -24.20 45.48
C VAL A 595 39.75 -24.69 46.59
N ARG A 596 40.11 -24.52 47.86
CA ARG A 596 39.22 -24.88 48.99
C ARG A 596 37.92 -24.07 48.98
N LEU A 597 38.00 -22.77 48.72
CA LEU A 597 36.82 -21.90 48.60
C LEU A 597 35.96 -22.28 47.37
N LEU A 598 36.60 -22.63 46.25
CA LEU A 598 35.92 -23.14 45.06
C LEU A 598 35.20 -24.46 45.34
N MET A 599 35.84 -25.40 46.03
CA MET A 599 35.21 -26.68 46.39
C MET A 599 34.00 -26.48 47.30
N GLN A 600 34.06 -25.54 48.24
CA GLN A 600 32.92 -25.17 49.08
C GLN A 600 31.78 -24.53 48.28
N SER A 601 32.08 -23.64 47.33
CA SER A 601 31.06 -23.02 46.49
C SER A 601 30.43 -24.02 45.53
N LEU A 602 31.20 -24.94 44.96
CA LEU A 602 30.70 -26.05 44.14
C LEU A 602 29.84 -27.01 44.94
N SER A 603 30.22 -27.32 46.18
CA SER A 603 29.41 -28.18 47.06
C SER A 603 28.05 -27.55 47.36
N LYS A 604 28.01 -26.23 47.59
CA LYS A 604 26.75 -25.48 47.72
C LYS A 604 25.93 -25.47 46.44
N LEU A 605 26.58 -25.29 45.29
CA LEU A 605 25.93 -25.33 43.97
C LEU A 605 25.33 -26.71 43.67
N PHE A 606 26.02 -27.81 43.97
CA PHE A 606 25.44 -29.14 43.76
C PHE A 606 24.34 -29.50 44.77
N ALA A 607 24.32 -28.87 45.95
CA ALA A 607 23.20 -29.00 46.89
C ALA A 607 21.91 -28.37 46.35
N THR A 608 22.00 -27.33 45.52
CA THR A 608 20.84 -26.68 44.90
C THR A 608 20.35 -27.35 43.61
N LYS A 609 20.96 -28.47 43.18
CA LYS A 609 20.58 -29.25 41.98
C LYS A 609 20.32 -28.36 40.73
N PRO A 610 21.33 -27.63 40.24
CA PRO A 610 21.18 -26.73 39.10
C PRO A 610 20.74 -27.51 37.86
N GLN A 611 19.81 -26.93 37.11
CA GLN A 611 19.34 -27.47 35.85
C GLN A 611 19.40 -26.38 34.76
N PRO A 612 19.67 -26.76 33.50
CA PRO A 612 19.63 -25.81 32.39
C PRO A 612 18.27 -25.14 32.26
N CYS A 613 18.25 -23.84 31.96
CA CYS A 613 17.01 -23.15 31.62
C CYS A 613 16.47 -23.75 30.32
N ARG A 614 15.26 -24.33 30.36
CA ARG A 614 14.55 -24.85 29.18
C ARG A 614 13.42 -23.90 28.84
N LYS A 615 13.22 -23.60 27.54
CA LYS A 615 12.01 -22.89 27.09
C LYS A 615 10.78 -23.68 27.56
N GLU A 616 9.85 -23.03 28.23
CA GLU A 616 8.53 -23.59 28.50
C GLU A 616 7.88 -23.95 27.15
N LYS A 617 7.69 -25.25 26.89
CA LYS A 617 6.69 -25.66 25.90
C LYS A 617 5.34 -25.28 26.47
N ASN A 618 4.51 -24.57 25.69
CA ASN A 618 3.11 -24.36 26.01
C ASN A 618 2.50 -25.69 26.48
N LYS A 619 2.05 -25.74 27.73
CA LYS A 619 1.52 -26.94 28.40
C LYS A 619 0.22 -27.51 27.79
N ASN A 620 -0.25 -27.02 26.65
CA ASN A 620 -1.54 -27.39 26.09
C ASN A 620 -1.52 -28.50 25.02
N GLU A 621 -0.36 -28.94 24.54
CA GLU A 621 -0.29 -30.01 23.52
C GLU A 621 0.13 -31.39 24.07
N GLN A 622 0.81 -31.46 25.21
CA GLN A 622 1.19 -32.77 25.79
C GLN A 622 0.07 -33.43 26.63
N GLY A 623 -1.00 -32.71 26.97
CA GLY A 623 -2.14 -33.26 27.73
C GLY A 623 -3.19 -33.99 26.88
N LYS A 624 -3.12 -33.93 25.55
CA LYS A 624 -4.10 -34.59 24.65
C LYS A 624 -3.60 -35.90 24.03
N GLU A 625 -2.30 -36.13 23.97
CA GLU A 625 -1.75 -37.40 23.46
C GLU A 625 -1.65 -38.50 24.54
N GLU A 626 -1.62 -38.16 25.83
CA GLU A 626 -1.61 -39.15 26.92
C GLU A 626 -3.00 -39.71 27.29
N LEU A 627 -4.10 -39.09 26.83
CA LEU A 627 -5.46 -39.57 27.06
C LEU A 627 -6.02 -40.47 25.95
N VAL A 628 -5.29 -40.67 24.84
CA VAL A 628 -5.74 -41.49 23.69
C VAL A 628 -5.08 -42.88 23.66
N LEU A 629 -4.12 -43.17 24.54
CA LEU A 629 -3.35 -44.44 24.54
C LEU A 629 -3.59 -45.34 25.77
N ILE A 630 -4.60 -45.09 26.59
CA ILE A 630 -5.06 -46.05 27.63
C ILE A 630 -6.42 -46.63 27.22
N ALA A 631 -6.39 -47.51 26.23
CA ALA A 631 -7.33 -48.61 26.13
C ALA A 631 -6.60 -49.80 25.52
N PRO A 632 -6.40 -50.87 26.31
CA PRO A 632 -6.87 -52.15 25.84
C PRO A 632 -7.57 -52.97 26.94
N SER A 633 -8.78 -53.43 26.57
CA SER A 633 -9.33 -54.77 26.78
C SER A 633 -9.23 -55.43 28.17
N LYS A 634 -10.39 -55.62 28.79
CA LYS A 634 -10.73 -56.91 29.41
C LYS A 634 -12.10 -57.38 28.94
N VAL A 635 -12.08 -58.58 28.37
CA VAL A 635 -13.21 -59.46 28.06
C VAL A 635 -13.64 -60.15 29.34
N SER A 636 -14.93 -60.06 29.68
CA SER A 636 -15.80 -61.14 30.18
C SER A 636 -17.22 -60.57 30.27
#